data_AF-A0A165MDN5-F1
#
_entry.id   AF-A0A165MDN5-F1
#
_cell.length_a   1.000
_cell.length_b   1.000
_cell.length_c   1.000
_cell.angle_alpha   90.00
_cell.angle_beta   90.00
_cell.angle_gamma   90.00
#
_symmetry.space_group_name_H-M   'P 1'
#
loop_
_entity.id
_entity.type
_entity.pdbx_description
1 polymer ?
#
loop_
_entity_poly.entity_id
_entity_poly.type
_entity_poly.pdbx_seq_one_letter_code
_entity_poly.pdbx_strand_id
1 'polypeptide(L)'
;MKKFIPLSILLATLGATNAQADFQGTPTTNAPSWVTSWDVTVPCPVYVSENQADNIFFEGGFDYQDARKTVDGALGYRHLMSDNKVMLGANVLYSHEFPRNHQRISYGAEIRTSVFEINSNYYHRLTDWKLTGVDQNEEKARGGYDVELALAVPYVPSAHFRVKHFCWNGIASNIPTNPIDDLKGNTFSVSGSVYDGLSVEVGYIDYTSGNADYSKAGGERFLKVSYNFDIFGTHVNKATKPRFSNTPYEFERMDDRRFEKIRFEQKVISANKTDRDA
;
A
#
# COMPACT_ATOMS: atom_id res chain seq x y z
N MET A 1 -13.26 -32.30 -9.72
CA MET A 1 -12.74 -31.80 -11.02
C MET A 1 -12.25 -30.37 -10.79
N LYS A 2 -10.97 -30.07 -11.04
CA LYS A 2 -10.45 -28.69 -10.95
C LYS A 2 -11.01 -27.89 -12.13
N LYS A 3 -12.03 -27.06 -11.91
CA LYS A 3 -12.43 -26.06 -12.90
C LYS A 3 -11.30 -25.04 -12.99
N PHE A 4 -10.56 -25.03 -14.09
CA PHE A 4 -9.76 -23.86 -14.46
C PHE A 4 -10.72 -22.68 -14.53
N ILE A 5 -10.46 -21.64 -13.74
CA ILE A 5 -11.27 -20.43 -13.73
C ILE A 5 -11.01 -19.74 -15.08
N PRO A 6 -12.04 -19.44 -15.88
CA PRO A 6 -11.85 -18.61 -17.06
C PRO A 6 -11.24 -17.27 -16.63
N LEU A 7 -10.38 -16.68 -17.47
CA LEU A 7 -9.68 -15.40 -17.26
C LEU A 7 -10.60 -14.17 -17.06
N SER A 8 -11.87 -14.40 -16.74
CA SER A 8 -13.00 -13.48 -16.65
C SER A 8 -13.19 -12.91 -15.24
N ILE A 9 -12.12 -12.69 -14.48
CA ILE A 9 -12.13 -11.94 -13.21
C ILE A 9 -10.79 -11.17 -13.12
N LEU A 10 -10.46 -10.43 -14.18
CA LEU A 10 -9.26 -9.59 -14.19
C LEU A 10 -9.70 -8.14 -13.96
N LEU A 11 -9.60 -7.72 -12.70
CA LEU A 11 -9.67 -6.32 -12.33
C LEU A 11 -8.26 -5.74 -12.46
N ALA A 12 -8.12 -4.52 -12.96
CA ALA A 12 -6.86 -3.79 -12.84
C ALA A 12 -7.10 -2.47 -12.13
N THR A 13 -6.29 -2.18 -11.11
CA THR A 13 -6.33 -0.91 -10.41
C THR A 13 -5.18 -0.04 -10.93
N LEU A 14 -5.49 1.15 -11.43
CA LEU A 14 -4.52 2.21 -11.69
C LEU A 14 -4.63 3.25 -10.58
N GLY A 15 -3.53 3.56 -9.91
CA GLY A 15 -3.43 4.62 -8.93
C GLY A 15 -2.50 5.73 -9.41
N ALA A 16 -2.85 6.97 -9.06
CA ALA A 16 -1.96 8.11 -9.12
C ALA A 16 -1.97 8.79 -7.75
N THR A 17 -0.81 9.00 -7.15
CA THR A 17 -0.69 9.66 -5.84
C THR A 17 0.21 10.88 -5.96
N ASN A 18 -0.24 12.00 -5.40
CA ASN A 18 0.56 13.20 -5.22
C ASN A 18 0.78 13.42 -3.73
N ALA A 19 2.03 13.57 -3.32
CA ALA A 19 2.40 13.87 -1.94
C ALA A 19 3.17 15.19 -1.83
N GLN A 20 2.91 15.93 -0.74
CA GLN A 20 3.54 17.20 -0.43
C GLN A 20 3.97 17.23 1.04
N ALA A 21 5.25 17.54 1.28
CA ALA A 21 5.77 17.79 2.62
C ALA A 21 5.35 19.18 3.13
N ASP A 22 4.92 19.26 4.37
CA ASP A 22 4.77 20.54 5.08
C ASP A 22 6.15 20.94 5.64
N PHE A 23 6.66 22.11 5.25
CA PHE A 23 7.97 22.61 5.69
C PHE A 23 7.79 23.52 6.91
N GLN A 24 8.48 23.24 8.03
CA GLN A 24 8.57 24.17 9.16
C GLN A 24 9.93 24.88 9.14
N GLY A 25 9.98 26.09 8.55
CA GLY A 25 11.17 26.94 8.48
C GLY A 25 10.98 28.12 7.52
N THR A 26 11.81 29.17 7.65
CA THR A 26 11.82 30.32 6.70
C THR A 26 12.02 29.81 5.26
N PRO A 27 11.26 30.33 4.28
CA PRO A 27 11.28 29.80 2.91
C PRO A 27 12.63 30.10 2.25
N THR A 28 13.56 29.16 2.29
CA THR A 28 14.75 29.19 1.42
C THR A 28 14.35 28.62 0.06
N THR A 29 13.97 29.51 -0.87
CA THR A 29 13.89 29.42 -2.36
C THR A 29 13.42 28.14 -3.09
N ASN A 30 13.17 27.03 -2.41
CA ASN A 30 12.69 25.79 -3.00
C ASN A 30 11.23 25.65 -2.59
N ALA A 31 10.32 25.89 -3.54
CA ALA A 31 8.90 25.61 -3.38
C ALA A 31 8.70 24.14 -2.95
N PRO A 32 7.63 23.81 -2.20
CA PRO A 32 7.32 22.43 -1.86
C PRO A 32 7.24 21.57 -3.13
N SER A 33 8.11 20.57 -3.25
CA SER A 33 8.16 19.70 -4.43
C SER A 33 7.11 18.61 -4.32
N TRP A 34 6.14 18.59 -5.24
CA TRP A 34 5.20 17.48 -5.35
C TRP A 34 5.91 16.24 -5.86
N VAL A 35 5.71 15.11 -5.18
CA VAL A 35 6.14 13.80 -5.68
C VAL A 35 4.92 13.07 -6.21
N THR A 36 4.89 12.86 -7.52
CA THR A 36 3.85 12.06 -8.18
C THR A 36 4.32 10.61 -8.32
N SER A 37 3.49 9.66 -7.91
CA SER A 37 3.66 8.23 -8.20
C SER A 37 2.48 7.68 -8.98
N TRP A 38 2.74 6.61 -9.74
CA TRP A 38 1.75 5.88 -10.50
C TRP A 38 1.92 4.38 -10.24
N ASP A 39 0.82 3.70 -9.92
CA ASP A 39 0.82 2.25 -9.70
C ASP A 39 -0.24 1.56 -10.56
N VAL A 40 0.09 0.38 -11.08
CA VAL A 40 -0.85 -0.52 -11.74
C VAL A 40 -0.79 -1.86 -11.01
N THR A 41 -1.94 -2.44 -10.72
CA THR A 41 -2.03 -3.73 -10.03
C THR A 41 -3.12 -4.60 -10.62
N VAL A 42 -2.83 -5.88 -10.81
CA VAL A 42 -3.70 -6.84 -11.47
C VAL A 42 -3.77 -8.14 -10.66
N PRO A 43 -4.83 -8.35 -9.86
CA PRO A 43 -5.12 -9.63 -9.23
C PRO A 43 -5.68 -10.64 -10.25
N CYS A 44 -5.10 -11.83 -10.24
CA CYS A 44 -5.44 -12.99 -11.05
C CYS A 44 -5.87 -14.15 -10.13
N PRO A 45 -7.15 -14.55 -10.10
CA PRO A 45 -7.55 -15.72 -9.33
C PRO A 45 -6.94 -16.99 -9.93
N VAL A 46 -6.33 -17.80 -9.06
CA VAL A 46 -5.71 -19.09 -9.41
C VAL A 46 -6.62 -20.23 -9.00
N TYR A 47 -7.30 -20.08 -7.86
CA TYR A 47 -8.23 -21.08 -7.34
C TYR A 47 -9.39 -20.41 -6.59
N VAL A 48 -10.59 -20.95 -6.78
CA VAL A 48 -11.83 -20.56 -6.12
C VAL A 48 -12.57 -21.86 -5.83
N SER A 49 -12.88 -22.09 -4.56
CA SER A 49 -13.66 -23.23 -4.09
C SER A 49 -15.10 -23.20 -4.62
N GLU A 50 -15.79 -24.35 -4.60
CA GLU A 50 -17.17 -24.46 -5.12
C GLU A 50 -18.17 -23.58 -4.37
N ASN A 51 -17.98 -23.43 -3.06
CA ASN A 51 -18.76 -22.52 -2.20
C ASN A 51 -18.20 -21.08 -2.19
N GLN A 52 -17.15 -20.79 -2.98
CA GLN A 52 -16.43 -19.52 -3.05
C GLN A 52 -15.81 -19.04 -1.73
N ALA A 53 -15.77 -19.90 -0.70
CA ALA A 53 -15.24 -19.53 0.61
C ALA A 53 -13.72 -19.38 0.56
N ASP A 54 -13.03 -20.37 0.01
CA ASP A 54 -11.58 -20.38 -0.19
C ASP A 54 -11.18 -19.86 -1.55
N ASN A 55 -10.25 -18.90 -1.57
CA ASN A 55 -9.78 -18.20 -2.76
C ASN A 55 -8.27 -18.04 -2.71
N ILE A 56 -7.57 -18.42 -3.78
CA ILE A 56 -6.13 -18.17 -3.98
C ILE A 56 -5.97 -17.33 -5.22
N PHE A 57 -5.17 -16.28 -5.13
CA PHE A 57 -4.92 -15.36 -6.23
C PHE A 57 -3.46 -14.94 -6.28
N PHE A 58 -2.99 -14.64 -7.47
CA PHE A 58 -1.70 -14.01 -7.71
C PHE A 58 -1.94 -12.54 -8.08
N GLU A 59 -1.23 -11.60 -7.48
CA GLU A 59 -1.34 -10.17 -7.77
C GLU A 59 -0.03 -9.66 -8.36
N GLY A 60 -0.07 -9.19 -9.60
CA GLY A 60 1.05 -8.52 -10.26
C GLY A 60 0.94 -7.02 -10.11
N GLY A 61 2.02 -6.35 -9.71
CA GLY A 61 2.07 -4.90 -9.54
C GLY A 61 3.25 -4.24 -10.25
N PHE A 62 3.04 -3.01 -10.70
CA PHE A 62 4.08 -2.12 -11.18
C PHE A 62 3.88 -0.75 -10.54
N ASP A 63 4.95 -0.16 -10.02
CA ASP A 63 4.96 1.19 -9.45
C ASP A 63 6.07 2.02 -10.11
N TYR A 64 5.78 3.30 -10.34
CA TYR A 64 6.74 4.30 -10.79
C TYR A 64 6.66 5.53 -9.91
N GLN A 65 7.76 5.82 -9.21
CA GLN A 65 7.90 6.99 -8.37
C GLN A 65 9.35 7.49 -8.43
N ASP A 66 9.53 8.79 -8.65
CA ASP A 66 10.85 9.46 -8.56
C ASP A 66 11.96 8.77 -9.38
N ALA A 67 11.65 8.46 -10.64
CA ALA A 67 12.50 7.72 -11.58
C ALA A 67 12.85 6.27 -11.18
N ARG A 68 12.27 5.74 -10.09
CA ARG A 68 12.35 4.33 -9.70
C ARG A 68 11.17 3.55 -10.25
N LYS A 69 11.42 2.29 -10.60
CA LYS A 69 10.41 1.34 -11.09
C LYS A 69 10.40 0.14 -10.17
N THR A 70 9.27 -0.20 -9.58
CA THR A 70 9.14 -1.40 -8.74
C THR A 70 8.20 -2.38 -9.41
N VAL A 71 8.62 -3.65 -9.48
CA VAL A 71 7.78 -4.75 -9.92
C VAL A 71 7.48 -5.62 -8.72
N ASP A 72 6.20 -5.90 -8.53
CA ASP A 72 5.64 -6.63 -7.40
C ASP A 72 4.96 -7.91 -7.88
N GLY A 73 5.19 -9.02 -7.17
CA GLY A 73 4.49 -10.28 -7.38
C GLY A 73 4.02 -10.85 -6.04
N ALA A 74 2.72 -10.91 -5.84
CA ALA A 74 2.10 -11.35 -4.59
C ALA A 74 1.30 -12.64 -4.78
N LEU A 75 1.36 -13.53 -3.79
CA LEU A 75 0.45 -14.66 -3.66
C LEU A 75 -0.43 -14.43 -2.44
N GLY A 76 -1.74 -14.40 -2.65
CA GLY A 76 -2.74 -14.19 -1.61
C GLY A 76 -3.67 -15.40 -1.45
N TYR A 77 -4.07 -15.65 -0.22
CA TYR A 77 -5.14 -16.57 0.15
C TYR A 77 -6.19 -15.81 0.95
N ARG A 78 -7.47 -15.99 0.62
CA ARG A 78 -8.62 -15.39 1.31
C ARG A 78 -9.68 -16.45 1.61
N HIS A 79 -10.16 -16.44 2.84
CA HIS A 79 -11.22 -17.31 3.34
C HIS A 79 -12.42 -16.48 3.81
N LEU A 80 -13.59 -16.72 3.23
CA LEU A 80 -14.86 -16.15 3.67
C LEU A 80 -15.52 -17.03 4.73
N MET A 81 -15.93 -16.42 5.84
CA MET A 81 -16.65 -17.09 6.92
C MET A 81 -17.83 -16.25 7.40
N SER A 82 -18.59 -16.78 8.37
CA SER A 82 -19.74 -16.09 8.98
C SER A 82 -20.75 -15.64 7.92
N ASP A 83 -21.22 -16.58 7.10
CA ASP A 83 -22.10 -16.32 5.95
C ASP A 83 -21.50 -15.26 4.98
N ASN A 84 -20.21 -15.41 4.71
CA ASN A 84 -19.39 -14.56 3.83
C ASN A 84 -19.27 -13.09 4.27
N LYS A 85 -19.57 -12.76 5.52
CA LYS A 85 -19.47 -11.38 6.03
C LYS A 85 -18.11 -11.03 6.60
N VAL A 86 -17.30 -12.04 6.92
CA VAL A 86 -15.92 -11.87 7.39
C VAL A 86 -14.99 -12.53 6.39
N MET A 87 -13.97 -11.79 5.95
CA MET A 87 -12.92 -12.29 5.09
C MET A 87 -11.60 -12.27 5.85
N LEU A 88 -11.00 -13.43 6.04
CA LEU A 88 -9.61 -13.53 6.49
C LEU A 88 -8.71 -13.71 5.29
N GLY A 89 -7.50 -13.19 5.37
CA GLY A 89 -6.50 -13.47 4.34
C GLY A 89 -5.08 -13.44 4.87
N ALA A 90 -4.22 -14.07 4.09
CA ALA A 90 -2.78 -14.04 4.25
C ALA A 90 -2.15 -13.84 2.88
N ASN A 91 -1.05 -13.09 2.83
CA ASN A 91 -0.35 -12.80 1.60
C ASN A 91 1.17 -12.87 1.77
N VAL A 92 1.84 -13.22 0.69
CA VAL A 92 3.31 -13.16 0.57
C VAL A 92 3.62 -12.39 -0.70
N LEU A 93 4.50 -11.40 -0.58
CA LEU A 93 4.85 -10.51 -1.68
C LEU A 93 6.35 -10.51 -1.89
N TYR A 94 6.77 -10.53 -3.15
CA TYR A 94 8.13 -10.23 -3.57
C TYR A 94 8.15 -8.94 -4.41
N SER A 95 8.99 -7.99 -4.01
CA SER A 95 9.20 -6.72 -4.72
C SER A 95 10.63 -6.63 -5.25
N HIS A 96 10.79 -6.17 -6.48
CA HIS A 96 12.08 -5.85 -7.10
C HIS A 96 12.08 -4.41 -7.61
N GLU A 97 12.94 -3.58 -7.04
CA GLU A 97 13.12 -2.18 -7.44
C GLU A 97 14.22 -2.04 -8.50
N PHE A 98 13.97 -1.29 -9.56
CA PHE A 98 14.92 -0.88 -10.59
C PHE A 98 15.11 0.65 -10.55
N PRO A 99 16.31 1.15 -10.89
CA PRO A 99 17.50 0.42 -11.36
C PRO A 99 18.37 -0.16 -10.24
N ARG A 100 18.08 0.16 -8.97
CA ARG A 100 18.95 -0.16 -7.83
C ARG A 100 18.96 -1.63 -7.43
N ASN A 101 18.06 -2.43 -7.99
CA ASN A 101 17.92 -3.87 -7.80
C ASN A 101 17.71 -4.26 -6.33
N HIS A 102 17.05 -3.44 -5.52
CA HIS A 102 16.67 -3.85 -4.16
C HIS A 102 15.58 -4.91 -4.22
N GLN A 103 15.72 -5.93 -3.38
CA GLN A 103 14.74 -7.02 -3.29
C GLN A 103 14.19 -7.07 -1.87
N ARG A 104 12.88 -7.23 -1.78
CA ARG A 104 12.15 -7.27 -0.51
C ARG A 104 11.12 -8.39 -0.57
N ILE A 105 11.02 -9.15 0.50
CA ILE A 105 9.92 -10.08 0.72
C ILE A 105 9.05 -9.55 1.84
N SER A 106 7.73 -9.66 1.68
CA SER A 106 6.77 -9.18 2.66
C SER A 106 5.76 -10.26 2.97
N TYR A 107 5.31 -10.28 4.22
CA TYR A 107 4.28 -11.19 4.71
C TYR A 107 3.15 -10.35 5.28
N GLY A 108 1.92 -10.62 4.88
CA GLY A 108 0.76 -9.87 5.31
C GLY A 108 -0.37 -10.76 5.82
N ALA A 109 -1.16 -10.22 6.74
CA ALA A 109 -2.40 -10.80 7.22
C ALA A 109 -3.51 -9.74 7.16
N GLU A 110 -4.72 -10.16 6.81
CA GLU A 110 -5.87 -9.27 6.67
C GLU A 110 -7.13 -9.87 7.31
N ILE A 111 -7.92 -9.00 7.92
CA ILE A 111 -9.27 -9.28 8.41
C ILE A 111 -10.14 -8.17 7.84
N ARG A 112 -11.09 -8.50 6.96
CA ARG A 112 -11.96 -7.52 6.32
C ARG A 112 -13.43 -7.87 6.55
N THR A 113 -14.19 -6.83 6.82
CA THR A 113 -15.65 -6.84 6.83
C THR A 113 -16.13 -5.62 6.06
N SER A 114 -17.44 -5.48 5.90
CA SER A 114 -18.07 -4.29 5.34
C SER A 114 -17.98 -3.05 6.25
N VAL A 115 -17.67 -3.22 7.54
CA VAL A 115 -17.64 -2.14 8.53
C VAL A 115 -16.21 -1.77 8.94
N PHE A 116 -15.32 -2.76 9.05
CA PHE A 116 -13.94 -2.53 9.41
C PHE A 116 -12.99 -3.45 8.65
N GLU A 117 -11.75 -2.99 8.49
CA GLU A 117 -10.64 -3.75 7.91
C GLU A 117 -9.42 -3.60 8.80
N ILE A 118 -8.69 -4.69 9.01
CA ILE A 118 -7.39 -4.70 9.67
C ILE A 118 -6.41 -5.35 8.69
N ASN A 119 -5.33 -4.67 8.41
CA ASN A 119 -4.22 -5.18 7.61
C ASN A 119 -2.94 -5.05 8.43
N SER A 120 -2.11 -6.08 8.43
CA SER A 120 -0.80 -6.06 9.08
C SER A 120 0.21 -6.63 8.10
N ASN A 121 1.30 -5.89 7.87
CA ASN A 121 2.36 -6.31 6.96
C ASN A 121 3.72 -6.24 7.65
N TYR A 122 4.54 -7.25 7.40
CA TYR A 122 5.93 -7.30 7.82
C TYR A 122 6.84 -7.35 6.60
N TYR A 123 7.83 -6.46 6.57
CA TYR A 123 8.73 -6.25 5.45
C TYR A 123 10.13 -6.72 5.82
N HIS A 124 10.59 -7.75 5.12
CA HIS A 124 11.93 -8.31 5.28
C HIS A 124 12.79 -7.98 4.06
N ARG A 125 13.90 -7.29 4.28
CA ARG A 125 14.87 -7.00 3.21
C ARG A 125 15.61 -8.29 2.82
N LEU A 126 15.82 -8.49 1.53
CA LEU A 126 16.66 -9.58 1.02
C LEU A 126 18.02 -9.10 0.52
N THR A 127 18.16 -7.79 0.25
CA THR A 127 19.42 -7.21 -0.22
C THR A 127 20.12 -6.36 0.85
N ASP A 128 21.46 -6.45 0.84
CA ASP A 128 22.34 -5.55 1.60
C ASP A 128 22.61 -4.24 0.82
N TRP A 129 23.57 -3.42 1.31
CA TRP A 129 23.94 -2.13 0.71
C TRP A 129 24.21 -2.25 -0.80
N LYS A 130 23.68 -1.32 -1.59
CA LYS A 130 23.90 -1.22 -3.03
C LYS A 130 24.29 0.20 -3.41
N LEU A 131 25.30 0.32 -4.29
CA LEU A 131 25.76 1.60 -4.84
C LEU A 131 24.66 2.23 -5.69
N THR A 132 24.35 3.50 -5.45
CA THR A 132 23.29 4.24 -6.16
C THR A 132 23.72 4.81 -7.51
N GLY A 133 24.96 4.58 -7.95
CA GLY A 133 25.49 4.99 -9.25
C GLY A 133 25.73 6.50 -9.41
N VAL A 134 25.41 7.32 -8.40
CA VAL A 134 25.70 8.76 -8.33
C VAL A 134 26.51 9.03 -7.06
N ASP A 135 27.71 9.60 -7.24
CA ASP A 135 28.61 10.08 -6.18
C ASP A 135 28.98 9.07 -5.07
N GLN A 136 29.29 7.81 -5.42
CA GLN A 136 29.71 6.76 -4.47
C GLN A 136 28.77 6.55 -3.26
N ASN A 137 27.52 7.01 -3.33
CA ASN A 137 26.55 6.82 -2.26
C ASN A 137 26.07 5.36 -2.24
N GLU A 138 25.85 4.83 -1.03
CA GLU A 138 25.28 3.50 -0.80
C GLU A 138 23.87 3.63 -0.26
N GLU A 139 22.94 2.84 -0.81
CA GLU A 139 21.58 2.71 -0.31
C GLU A 139 21.30 1.33 0.24
N LYS A 140 20.50 1.28 1.30
CA LYS A 140 20.03 0.01 1.87
C LYS A 140 18.53 0.07 2.11
N ALA A 141 17.83 -0.95 1.61
CA ALA A 141 16.42 -1.14 1.88
C ALA A 141 16.18 -1.38 3.37
N ARG A 142 15.22 -0.66 3.94
CA ARG A 142 14.78 -0.86 5.32
C ARG A 142 13.77 -2.00 5.38
N GLY A 143 13.94 -2.87 6.38
CA GLY A 143 12.85 -3.70 6.85
C GLY A 143 11.91 -2.88 7.74
N GLY A 144 10.80 -3.47 8.14
CA GLY A 144 9.84 -2.79 9.01
C GLY A 144 8.52 -3.52 9.08
N TYR A 145 7.52 -2.86 9.64
CA TYR A 145 6.15 -3.33 9.64
C TYR A 145 5.18 -2.17 9.59
N ASP A 146 3.97 -2.46 9.15
CA ASP A 146 2.82 -1.57 9.29
C ASP A 146 1.58 -2.33 9.78
N VAL A 147 0.68 -1.59 10.42
CA VAL A 147 -0.65 -2.04 10.79
C VAL A 147 -1.63 -0.94 10.42
N GLU A 148 -2.65 -1.29 9.64
CA GLU A 148 -3.71 -0.39 9.19
C GLU A 148 -5.06 -0.85 9.72
N LEU A 149 -5.80 0.07 10.35
CA LEU A 149 -7.22 -0.08 10.67
C LEU A 149 -8.02 0.84 9.75
N ALA A 150 -9.05 0.29 9.09
CA ALA A 150 -10.04 1.06 8.35
C ALA A 150 -11.42 0.87 8.99
N LEU A 151 -12.20 1.94 9.04
CA LEU A 151 -13.58 1.94 9.50
C LEU A 151 -14.45 2.60 8.45
N ALA A 152 -15.55 1.96 8.09
CA ALA A 152 -16.55 2.56 7.20
C ALA A 152 -17.09 3.86 7.82
N VAL A 153 -17.31 4.88 6.99
CA VAL A 153 -17.92 6.13 7.42
C VAL A 153 -19.42 5.87 7.66
N PRO A 154 -19.99 6.33 8.79
CA PRO A 154 -21.41 6.15 9.07
C PRO A 154 -22.29 6.59 7.90
N TYR A 155 -23.26 5.77 7.53
CA TYR A 155 -24.20 6.00 6.41
C TYR A 155 -23.57 6.04 5.01
N VAL A 156 -22.23 5.90 4.89
CA VAL A 156 -21.50 5.89 3.61
C VAL A 156 -20.57 4.67 3.55
N PRO A 157 -21.10 3.45 3.30
CA PRO A 157 -20.29 2.22 3.29
C PRO A 157 -19.17 2.20 2.23
N SER A 158 -19.28 3.05 1.21
CA SER A 158 -18.24 3.21 0.17
C SER A 158 -17.08 4.11 0.60
N ALA A 159 -17.14 4.72 1.79
CA ALA A 159 -16.10 5.58 2.33
C ALA A 159 -15.53 4.99 3.62
N HIS A 160 -14.22 5.16 3.82
CA HIS A 160 -13.49 4.62 4.95
C HIS A 160 -12.55 5.67 5.55
N PHE A 161 -12.57 5.78 6.87
CA PHE A 161 -11.52 6.42 7.64
C PHE A 161 -10.44 5.39 7.95
N ARG A 162 -9.17 5.72 7.72
CA ARG A 162 -8.03 4.81 7.88
C ARG A 162 -7.00 5.42 8.81
N VAL A 163 -6.45 4.56 9.66
CA VAL A 163 -5.30 4.87 10.52
C VAL A 163 -4.27 3.77 10.30
N LYS A 164 -3.08 4.16 9.84
CA LYS A 164 -1.94 3.25 9.64
C LYS A 164 -0.79 3.66 10.54
N HIS A 165 -0.32 2.74 11.37
CA HIS A 165 0.95 2.90 12.08
C HIS A 165 2.03 2.18 11.29
N PHE A 166 3.19 2.81 11.12
CA PHE A 166 4.34 2.20 10.47
C PHE A 166 5.62 2.39 11.29
N CYS A 167 6.49 1.40 11.21
CA CYS A 167 7.82 1.43 11.80
C CYS A 167 8.81 0.82 10.80
N TRP A 168 9.74 1.63 10.32
CA TRP A 168 10.84 1.19 9.48
C TRP A 168 12.12 1.16 10.31
N ASN A 169 12.76 0.00 10.32
CA ASN A 169 13.93 -0.21 11.17
C ASN A 169 15.08 0.71 10.71
N GLY A 170 15.78 1.26 11.69
CA GLY A 170 17.05 1.95 11.50
C GLY A 170 18.10 1.07 10.86
N ILE A 171 19.12 1.70 10.28
CA ILE A 171 20.27 1.00 9.71
C ILE A 171 21.50 1.45 10.47
N ALA A 172 22.21 0.49 11.07
CA ALA A 172 23.48 0.77 11.72
C ALA A 172 24.44 1.39 10.69
N SER A 173 24.74 2.67 10.87
CA SER A 173 25.76 3.39 10.12
C SER A 173 27.11 3.13 10.79
N ASN A 174 28.16 2.88 9.99
CA ASN A 174 29.53 2.78 10.49
C ASN A 174 30.13 4.16 10.87
N ILE A 175 29.34 5.24 10.75
CA ILE A 175 29.71 6.59 11.15
C ILE A 175 29.09 6.86 12.53
N PRO A 176 29.89 6.98 13.62
CA PRO A 176 29.39 7.18 14.98
C PRO A 176 28.60 8.48 15.19
N THR A 177 28.75 9.45 14.27
CA THR A 177 28.17 10.79 14.37
C THR A 177 26.82 10.95 13.64
N ASN A 178 26.34 9.94 12.91
CA ASN A 178 25.03 9.99 12.22
C ASN A 178 24.38 8.60 12.11
N PRO A 179 23.88 8.03 13.22
CA PRO A 179 23.08 6.81 13.18
C PRO A 179 21.77 7.06 12.42
N ILE A 180 21.39 6.12 11.55
CA ILE A 180 20.11 6.18 10.85
C ILE A 180 19.06 5.54 11.76
N ASP A 181 18.36 6.37 12.53
CA ASP A 181 17.34 5.93 13.49
C ASP A 181 16.11 5.29 12.83
N ASP A 182 15.32 4.60 13.65
CA ASP A 182 14.01 4.08 13.27
C ASP A 182 13.08 5.21 12.81
N LEU A 183 12.47 5.02 11.65
CA LEU A 183 11.46 5.93 11.11
C LEU A 183 10.08 5.42 11.49
N LYS A 184 9.38 6.14 12.36
CA LYS A 184 8.04 5.78 12.84
C LYS A 184 7.06 6.90 12.57
N GLY A 185 5.82 6.53 12.31
CA GLY A 185 4.77 7.51 12.12
C GLY A 185 3.39 6.91 12.00
N ASN A 186 2.42 7.80 11.89
CA ASN A 186 1.02 7.49 11.74
C ASN A 186 0.48 8.16 10.48
N THR A 187 -0.23 7.42 9.65
CA THR A 187 -0.99 7.94 8.52
C THR A 187 -2.46 7.96 8.89
N PHE A 188 -3.10 9.11 8.69
CA PHE A 188 -4.53 9.30 8.82
C PHE A 188 -5.09 9.62 7.43
N SER A 189 -6.07 8.87 6.96
CA SER A 189 -6.68 9.14 5.65
C SER A 189 -8.17 8.90 5.63
N VAL A 190 -8.83 9.57 4.69
CA VAL A 190 -10.23 9.33 4.33
C VAL A 190 -10.26 8.97 2.86
N SER A 191 -10.84 7.81 2.57
CA SER A 191 -11.01 7.29 1.22
C SER A 191 -12.49 7.11 0.89
N GLY A 192 -12.86 7.23 -0.38
CA GLY A 192 -14.22 6.89 -0.81
C GLY A 192 -14.37 6.79 -2.32
N SER A 193 -15.33 5.97 -2.73
CA SER A 193 -15.76 5.88 -4.13
C SER A 193 -16.54 7.15 -4.52
N VAL A 194 -16.10 7.82 -5.58
CA VAL A 194 -16.74 9.04 -6.11
C VAL A 194 -17.52 8.78 -7.40
N TYR A 195 -17.15 7.75 -8.14
CA TYR A 195 -17.86 7.24 -9.32
C TYR A 195 -17.60 5.74 -9.45
N ASP A 196 -18.35 5.03 -10.30
CA ASP A 196 -18.15 3.60 -10.54
C ASP A 196 -16.68 3.31 -10.92
N GLY A 197 -15.97 2.64 -10.00
CA GLY A 197 -14.57 2.26 -10.17
C GLY A 197 -13.58 3.35 -9.77
N LEU A 198 -14.01 4.62 -9.68
CA LEU A 198 -13.18 5.76 -9.29
C LEU A 198 -13.27 6.01 -7.79
N SER A 199 -12.11 5.98 -7.13
CA SER A 199 -11.95 6.27 -5.70
C SER A 199 -10.95 7.38 -5.49
N VAL A 200 -11.17 8.17 -4.44
CA VAL A 200 -10.26 9.22 -4.00
C VAL A 200 -9.90 8.96 -2.53
N GLU A 201 -8.63 9.13 -2.19
CA GLU A 201 -8.12 9.07 -0.83
C GLU A 201 -7.29 10.32 -0.55
N VAL A 202 -7.61 11.00 0.55
CA VAL A 202 -6.84 12.15 1.04
C VAL A 202 -6.31 11.81 2.42
N GLY A 203 -5.08 12.17 2.71
CA GLY A 203 -4.49 11.84 4.00
C GLY A 203 -3.32 12.71 4.41
N TYR A 204 -2.92 12.49 5.66
CA TYR A 204 -1.83 13.15 6.34
C TYR A 204 -0.96 12.12 7.05
N ILE A 205 0.35 12.29 6.95
CA ILE A 205 1.36 11.46 7.59
C ILE A 205 2.04 12.31 8.65
N ASP A 206 1.94 11.87 9.89
CA ASP A 206 2.63 12.43 11.04
C ASP A 206 3.83 11.54 11.40
N TYR A 207 5.02 12.12 11.41
CA TYR A 207 6.26 11.40 11.71
C TYR A 207 6.61 11.61 13.18
N THR A 208 6.47 10.54 13.97
CA THR A 208 6.75 10.57 15.43
C THR A 208 8.24 10.38 15.73
N SER A 209 8.99 9.69 14.86
CA SER A 209 10.45 9.58 14.98
C SER A 209 11.10 9.41 13.60
N GLY A 210 12.34 9.87 13.48
CA GLY A 210 13.18 9.70 12.30
C GLY A 210 14.24 10.81 12.20
N ASN A 211 15.23 10.59 11.35
CA ASN A 211 16.22 11.63 11.02
C ASN A 211 15.55 12.70 10.12
N ALA A 212 15.93 13.97 10.25
CA ALA A 212 15.40 15.11 9.49
C ALA A 212 15.37 14.91 7.96
N ASP A 213 16.26 14.08 7.42
CA ASP A 213 16.27 13.72 6.00
C ASP A 213 15.06 12.85 5.58
N TYR A 214 14.44 12.13 6.53
CA TYR A 214 13.35 11.18 6.30
C TYR A 214 12.05 11.53 7.04
N SER A 215 12.14 12.06 8.27
CA SER A 215 11.00 12.57 9.03
C SER A 215 10.77 14.02 8.65
N LYS A 216 9.73 14.27 7.85
CA LYS A 216 9.32 15.63 7.48
C LYS A 216 8.67 16.27 8.69
N ALA A 217 9.35 17.22 9.34
CA ALA A 217 8.95 17.80 10.63
C ALA A 217 7.54 18.44 10.64
N GLY A 218 7.01 18.89 9.50
CA GLY A 218 5.62 19.38 9.38
C GLY A 218 4.59 18.31 9.02
N GLY A 219 5.01 17.07 8.79
CA GLY A 219 4.22 15.99 8.21
C GLY A 219 4.13 16.05 6.69
N GLU A 220 3.37 15.12 6.11
CA GLU A 220 3.17 15.01 4.67
C GLU A 220 1.70 14.82 4.34
N ARG A 221 1.18 15.59 3.39
CA ARG A 221 -0.19 15.43 2.87
C ARG A 221 -0.13 14.67 1.56
N PHE A 222 -1.12 13.82 1.32
CA PHE A 222 -1.24 13.14 0.03
C PHE A 222 -2.68 13.15 -0.49
N LEU A 223 -2.78 13.13 -1.82
CA LEU A 223 -3.99 12.89 -2.58
C LEU A 223 -3.72 11.70 -3.48
N LYS A 224 -4.52 10.64 -3.33
CA LYS A 224 -4.51 9.45 -4.18
C LYS A 224 -5.82 9.38 -4.94
N VAL A 225 -5.70 9.18 -6.25
CA VAL A 225 -6.81 8.88 -7.15
C VAL A 225 -6.60 7.48 -7.68
N SER A 226 -7.62 6.63 -7.61
CA SER A 226 -7.53 5.24 -8.07
C SER A 226 -8.73 4.89 -8.94
N TYR A 227 -8.47 4.21 -10.05
CA TYR A 227 -9.51 3.72 -10.96
C TYR A 227 -9.38 2.22 -11.15
N ASN A 228 -10.47 1.51 -10.93
CA ASN A 228 -10.59 0.07 -11.14
C ASN A 228 -11.18 -0.21 -12.53
N PHE A 229 -10.33 -0.68 -13.43
CA PHE A 229 -10.73 -1.18 -14.74
C PHE A 229 -11.24 -2.60 -14.64
N ASP A 230 -12.32 -2.84 -15.37
CA ASP A 230 -12.78 -4.18 -15.70
C ASP A 230 -12.32 -4.50 -17.12
N ILE A 231 -11.31 -5.37 -17.24
CA ILE A 231 -10.63 -5.63 -18.51
C ILE A 231 -11.44 -6.59 -19.40
N PHE A 232 -12.43 -7.31 -18.86
CA PHE A 232 -13.15 -8.36 -19.59
C PHE A 232 -14.69 -8.33 -19.45
N GLY A 233 -15.29 -7.19 -19.07
CA GLY A 233 -16.75 -7.03 -19.03
C GLY A 233 -17.44 -7.74 -17.86
N THR A 234 -16.71 -7.92 -16.76
CA THR A 234 -17.15 -8.51 -15.48
C THR A 234 -17.98 -7.59 -14.59
N HIS A 235 -18.23 -6.36 -15.04
CA HIS A 235 -18.78 -5.22 -14.31
C HIS A 235 -17.86 -4.76 -13.18
N VAL A 236 -17.64 -3.44 -13.13
CA VAL A 236 -16.94 -2.78 -12.02
C VAL A 236 -17.64 -3.15 -10.70
N ASN A 237 -16.85 -3.70 -9.78
CA ASN A 237 -17.28 -4.27 -8.51
C ASN A 237 -18.28 -3.37 -7.77
N LYS A 238 -19.39 -3.93 -7.26
CA LYS A 238 -20.39 -3.17 -6.46
C LYS A 238 -19.77 -2.41 -5.29
N ALA A 239 -18.67 -2.92 -4.73
CA ALA A 239 -17.92 -2.27 -3.66
C ALA A 239 -17.26 -0.94 -4.07
N THR A 240 -16.99 -0.75 -5.36
CA THR A 240 -16.32 0.43 -5.92
C THR A 240 -17.29 1.50 -6.43
N LYS A 241 -18.58 1.38 -6.08
CA LYS A 241 -19.61 2.37 -6.39
C LYS A 241 -19.89 3.25 -5.17
N PRO A 242 -20.20 4.55 -5.34
CA PRO A 242 -20.70 5.38 -4.26
C PRO A 242 -22.01 4.82 -3.70
N ARG A 243 -22.13 4.66 -2.38
CA ARG A 243 -23.33 4.11 -1.74
C ARG A 243 -23.65 4.84 -0.44
N PHE A 244 -24.95 5.01 -0.20
CA PHE A 244 -25.51 5.58 1.00
C PHE A 244 -26.46 4.57 1.65
N SER A 245 -26.42 4.46 2.98
CA SER A 245 -27.30 3.59 3.75
C SER A 245 -28.17 4.41 4.69
N ASN A 246 -29.36 3.87 5.03
CA ASN A 246 -30.23 4.44 6.06
C ASN A 246 -29.80 4.03 7.47
N THR A 247 -28.87 3.07 7.59
CA THR A 247 -28.27 2.65 8.85
C THR A 247 -26.79 3.07 8.88
N PRO A 248 -26.24 3.40 10.07
CA PRO A 248 -24.86 3.85 10.16
C PRO A 248 -23.87 2.75 9.73
N TYR A 249 -24.16 1.50 10.05
CA TYR A 249 -23.34 0.34 9.71
C TYR A 249 -24.23 -0.82 9.26
N GLU A 250 -23.86 -1.45 8.16
CA GLU A 250 -24.52 -2.65 7.65
C GLU A 250 -23.49 -3.75 7.43
N PHE A 251 -23.77 -4.92 7.99
CA PHE A 251 -22.86 -6.06 7.91
C PHE A 251 -23.14 -6.88 6.64
N GLU A 252 -22.69 -6.31 5.52
CA GLU A 252 -22.81 -6.87 4.17
C GLU A 252 -21.83 -8.02 3.92
N ARG A 253 -22.15 -8.82 2.91
CA ARG A 253 -21.32 -9.93 2.43
C ARG A 253 -20.11 -9.40 1.65
N MET A 254 -18.99 -10.09 1.77
CA MET A 254 -17.69 -9.74 1.18
C MET A 254 -17.42 -10.47 -0.15
N ASP A 255 -18.41 -11.14 -0.73
CA ASP A 255 -18.30 -11.94 -1.95
C ASP A 255 -17.68 -11.14 -3.11
N ASP A 256 -18.17 -9.92 -3.32
CA ASP A 256 -17.71 -9.09 -4.43
C ASP A 256 -16.30 -8.54 -4.16
N ARG A 257 -15.86 -8.49 -2.89
CA ARG A 257 -14.59 -7.86 -2.44
C ARG A 257 -13.40 -8.83 -2.40
N ARG A 258 -13.60 -10.10 -2.78
CA ARG A 258 -12.59 -11.17 -2.68
C ARG A 258 -11.28 -10.92 -3.43
N PHE A 259 -11.29 -10.08 -4.46
CA PHE A 259 -10.12 -9.78 -5.28
C PHE A 259 -9.75 -8.30 -5.27
N GLU A 260 -10.16 -7.56 -4.23
CA GLU A 260 -9.63 -6.21 -4.02
C GLU A 260 -8.11 -6.26 -3.79
N LYS A 261 -7.41 -5.24 -4.29
CA LYS A 261 -5.96 -5.07 -4.15
C LYS A 261 -5.49 -5.34 -2.71
N ILE A 262 -4.35 -6.01 -2.57
CA ILE A 262 -3.68 -6.19 -1.27
C ILE A 262 -3.19 -4.82 -0.76
N ARG A 263 -3.43 -4.53 0.53
CA ARG A 263 -2.97 -3.30 1.17
C ARG A 263 -1.56 -3.51 1.74
N PHE A 264 -0.54 -3.01 1.04
CA PHE A 264 0.86 -3.01 1.49
C PHE A 264 1.59 -1.78 0.95
N GLU A 265 2.77 -1.49 1.49
CA GLU A 265 3.64 -0.39 1.07
C GLU A 265 4.49 -0.81 -0.12
N GLN A 266 4.11 -0.40 -1.34
CA GLN A 266 4.85 -0.73 -2.58
C GLN A 266 6.24 -0.07 -2.63
N LYS A 267 6.36 1.14 -2.08
CA LYS A 267 7.63 1.86 -2.05
C LYS A 267 8.65 1.12 -1.17
N VAL A 268 9.85 0.94 -1.69
CA VAL A 268 11.00 0.50 -0.88
C VAL A 268 11.57 1.73 -0.18
N ILE A 269 11.44 1.79 1.14
CA ILE A 269 12.05 2.85 1.95
C ILE A 269 13.55 2.53 2.05
N SER A 270 14.37 3.26 1.30
CA SER A 270 15.83 3.19 1.38
C SER A 270 16.38 4.17 2.41
N ALA A 271 17.52 3.83 3.02
CA ALA A 271 18.38 4.80 3.69
C ALA A 271 19.67 5.00 2.89
N ASN A 272 20.10 6.24 2.77
CA ASN A 272 21.30 6.68 2.07
C ASN A 272 22.44 6.87 3.08
N LYS A 273 23.64 6.43 2.71
CA LYS A 273 24.90 6.84 3.33
C LYS A 273 25.60 7.79 2.36
N THR A 274 25.94 8.99 2.81
CA THR A 274 26.83 9.90 2.08
C THR A 274 28.22 9.79 2.69
N ASP A 275 29.20 9.27 1.94
CA ASP A 275 30.62 9.44 2.29
C ASP A 275 31.05 10.86 1.87
N ARG A 276 30.59 11.87 2.62
CA ARG A 276 31.28 13.15 2.68
C ARG A 276 32.19 13.07 3.89
N ASP A 277 33.36 12.48 3.70
CA ASP A 277 34.60 12.73 4.44
C ASP A 277 35.66 11.71 3.97
N ALA A 278 36.27 11.99 2.82
CA ALA A 278 37.56 11.43 2.40
C ALA A 278 38.43 12.57 1.84
#